data_AF-A0A2X4RI70-F1
#
_entry.id   AF-A0A2X4RI70-F1
#
_cell.length_a   1.000
_cell.length_b   1.000
_cell.length_c   1.000
_cell.angle_alpha   90.00
_cell.angle_beta   90.00
_cell.angle_gamma   90.00
#
_symmetry.space_group_name_H-M   'P 1'
#
loop_
_entity.id
_entity.type
_entity.pdbx_description
1 polymer ?
#
loop_
_entity_poly.entity_id
_entity_poly.type
_entity_poly.pdbx_seq_one_letter_code
_entity_poly.pdbx_strand_id
1 'polypeptide(L)'
;MGLFDSLFSAVKSGAAKAVETQFANQCKELSQASETHLENVIKIKQLNGMIGKIAIIFLYQKYGSYKVQECLSQSNISVKDANQAVAKMLRIDSILLSKDRYVVMVREAGIKFLDEVK
;
A
#
# COMPACT_ATOMS: atom_id res chain seq x y z
N MET A 1 -0.66 37.50 -11.90
CA MET A 1 -0.44 36.09 -11.51
C MET A 1 0.26 36.11 -10.17
N GLY A 2 -0.49 35.83 -9.11
CA GLY A 2 -0.22 36.34 -7.76
C GLY A 2 0.62 35.42 -6.88
N LEU A 3 1.37 36.02 -5.96
CA LEU A 3 2.08 35.36 -4.85
C LEU A 3 1.21 34.35 -4.06
N PHE A 4 -0.12 34.53 -4.08
CA PHE A 4 -1.11 33.62 -3.49
C PHE A 4 -1.22 32.27 -4.22
N ASP A 5 -1.17 32.23 -5.56
CA ASP A 5 -1.20 30.96 -6.32
C ASP A 5 0.07 30.14 -6.05
N SER A 6 1.21 30.83 -5.91
CA SER A 6 2.48 30.19 -5.55
C SER A 6 2.47 29.62 -4.13
N LEU A 7 1.85 30.31 -3.16
CA LEU A 7 1.70 29.81 -1.79
C LEU A 7 0.73 28.62 -1.71
N PHE A 8 -0.41 28.66 -2.41
CA PHE A 8 -1.33 27.52 -2.48
C PHE A 8 -0.74 26.31 -3.21
N SER A 9 0.04 26.55 -4.27
CA SER A 9 0.75 25.49 -4.98
C SER A 9 1.90 24.91 -4.14
N ALA A 10 2.61 25.75 -3.35
CA ALA A 10 3.63 25.30 -2.41
C ALA A 10 3.04 24.52 -1.23
N VAL A 11 1.85 24.90 -0.74
CA VAL A 11 1.13 24.16 0.33
C VAL A 11 0.59 22.83 -0.20
N LYS A 12 0.00 22.79 -1.41
CA LYS A 12 -0.39 21.53 -2.06
C LYS A 12 0.82 20.63 -2.33
N SER A 13 1.95 21.22 -2.77
CA SER A 13 3.20 20.49 -2.99
C SER A 13 3.83 19.99 -1.69
N GLY A 14 3.76 20.75 -0.60
CA GLY A 14 4.29 20.38 0.71
C GLY A 14 3.47 19.27 1.37
N ALA A 15 2.14 19.38 1.34
CA ALA A 15 1.24 18.34 1.84
C ALA A 15 1.36 17.04 1.02
N ALA A 16 1.42 17.13 -0.32
CA ALA A 16 1.63 15.96 -1.17
C ALA A 16 2.97 15.26 -0.88
N LYS A 17 4.06 16.03 -0.68
CA LYS A 17 5.37 15.48 -0.30
C LYS A 17 5.37 14.86 1.09
N ALA A 18 4.66 15.43 2.06
CA ALA A 18 4.56 14.86 3.41
C ALA A 18 3.80 13.53 3.40
N VAL A 19 2.70 13.45 2.64
CA VAL A 19 1.93 12.21 2.44
C VAL A 19 2.77 11.15 1.72
N GLU A 20 3.52 11.53 0.68
CA GLU A 20 4.44 10.61 -0.02
C GLU A 20 5.54 10.10 0.91
N THR A 21 6.14 10.99 1.72
CA THR A 21 7.19 10.62 2.69
C THR A 21 6.66 9.67 3.76
N GLN A 22 5.46 9.93 4.29
CA GLN A 22 4.82 9.06 5.26
C GLN A 22 4.50 7.69 4.67
N PHE A 23 4.02 7.65 3.43
CA PHE A 23 3.74 6.40 2.73
C PHE A 23 5.03 5.60 2.45
N ALA A 24 6.09 6.26 1.97
CA ALA A 24 7.41 5.65 1.76
C ALA A 24 7.98 5.07 3.05
N ASN A 25 7.84 5.78 4.18
CA ASN A 25 8.25 5.28 5.49
C ASN A 25 7.48 4.04 5.92
N GLN A 26 6.14 4.01 5.73
CA GLN A 26 5.32 2.84 5.99
C GLN A 26 5.73 1.65 5.11
N CYS A 27 6.05 1.91 3.83
CA CYS A 27 6.53 0.88 2.93
C CYS A 27 7.87 0.32 3.39
N LYS A 28 8.81 1.19 3.79
CA LYS A 28 10.12 0.79 4.31
C LYS A 28 9.97 -0.07 5.57
N GLU A 29 9.14 0.35 6.53
CA GLU A 29 8.88 -0.38 7.77
C GLU A 29 8.32 -1.78 7.49
N LEU A 30 7.25 -1.88 6.70
CA LEU A 30 6.61 -3.16 6.38
C LEU A 30 7.46 -4.04 5.46
N SER A 31 8.34 -3.46 4.65
CA SER A 31 9.32 -4.22 3.85
C SER A 31 10.29 -5.01 4.74
N GLN A 32 10.49 -4.60 5.99
CA GLN A 32 11.36 -5.29 6.96
C GLN A 32 10.57 -6.12 7.98
N ALA A 33 9.24 -6.01 8.01
CA ALA A 33 8.39 -6.76 8.91
C ALA A 33 8.44 -8.28 8.68
N SER A 34 8.32 -9.03 9.77
CA SER A 34 8.18 -10.50 9.75
C SER A 34 6.80 -10.92 9.20
N GLU A 35 6.69 -12.19 8.81
CA GLU A 35 5.42 -12.81 8.40
C GLU A 35 4.31 -12.55 9.43
N THR A 36 4.57 -12.90 10.69
CA THR A 36 3.61 -12.76 11.79
C THR A 36 3.17 -11.31 11.98
N HIS A 37 4.09 -10.35 11.84
CA HIS A 37 3.74 -8.94 11.96
C HIS A 37 2.84 -8.48 10.81
N LEU A 38 3.13 -8.89 9.57
CA LEU A 38 2.31 -8.57 8.40
C LEU A 38 0.90 -9.16 8.54
N GLU A 39 0.79 -10.43 8.94
CA GLU A 39 -0.51 -11.06 9.20
C GLU A 39 -1.29 -10.32 10.28
N ASN A 40 -0.66 -9.97 11.40
CA ASN A 40 -1.32 -9.27 12.50
C ASN A 40 -1.83 -7.90 12.05
N VAL A 41 -1.03 -7.18 11.26
CA VAL A 41 -1.46 -5.91 10.67
C VAL A 41 -2.69 -6.10 9.78
N ILE A 42 -2.71 -7.14 8.93
CA ILE A 42 -3.87 -7.45 8.06
C ILE A 42 -5.10 -7.83 8.89
N LYS A 43 -4.94 -8.69 9.89
CA LYS A 43 -6.01 -9.15 10.80
C LYS A 43 -6.62 -7.99 11.58
N ILE A 44 -5.80 -7.10 12.14
CA ILE A 44 -6.25 -5.96 12.95
C ILE A 44 -6.87 -4.87 12.07
N LYS A 45 -6.22 -4.54 10.95
CA LYS A 45 -6.68 -3.44 10.10
C LYS A 45 -7.75 -3.85 9.11
N GLN A 46 -7.90 -5.14 8.82
CA GLN A 46 -8.85 -5.68 7.83
C GLN A 46 -8.80 -4.95 6.48
N LEU A 47 -7.60 -4.56 6.05
CA LEU A 47 -7.37 -3.73 4.84
C LEU A 47 -8.04 -2.34 4.87
N ASN A 48 -8.59 -1.93 6.01
CA ASN A 48 -9.05 -0.57 6.29
C ASN A 48 -7.82 0.32 6.55
N GLY A 49 -7.63 1.33 5.70
CA GLY A 49 -6.44 2.19 5.69
C GLY A 49 -5.31 1.68 4.79
N MET A 50 -4.23 2.46 4.69
CA MET A 50 -3.11 2.18 3.77
C MET A 50 -2.19 1.07 4.29
N ILE A 51 -1.89 1.08 5.58
CA ILE A 51 -0.99 0.11 6.22
C ILE A 51 -1.43 -1.34 5.97
N GLY A 52 -2.72 -1.65 6.10
CA GLY A 52 -3.23 -3.01 5.83
C GLY A 52 -3.06 -3.43 4.36
N LYS A 53 -3.27 -2.50 3.42
CA LYS A 53 -3.10 -2.74 1.99
C LYS A 53 -1.65 -2.89 1.57
N ILE A 54 -0.73 -2.15 2.20
CA ILE A 54 0.71 -2.32 2.00
C ILE A 54 1.15 -3.68 2.60
N ALA A 55 0.65 -4.03 3.78
CA ALA A 55 1.01 -5.27 4.46
C ALA A 55 0.64 -6.52 3.64
N ILE A 56 -0.55 -6.55 3.03
CA ILE A 56 -0.95 -7.69 2.18
C ILE A 56 -0.11 -7.80 0.90
N ILE A 57 0.34 -6.68 0.33
CA ILE A 57 1.26 -6.68 -0.81
C ILE A 57 2.63 -7.20 -0.40
N PHE A 58 3.15 -6.81 0.77
CA PHE A 58 4.43 -7.36 1.24
C PHE A 58 4.34 -8.82 1.68
N LEU A 59 3.19 -9.25 2.22
CA LEU A 59 2.94 -10.66 2.51
C LEU A 59 2.99 -11.47 1.21
N TYR A 60 2.31 -11.00 0.16
CA TYR A 60 2.38 -11.59 -1.18
C TYR A 60 3.81 -11.61 -1.73
N GLN A 61 4.50 -10.47 -1.71
CA GLN A 61 5.83 -10.34 -2.29
C GLN A 61 6.85 -11.29 -1.64
N LYS A 62 6.74 -11.52 -0.33
CA LYS A 62 7.70 -12.33 0.44
C LYS A 62 7.33 -13.82 0.49
N TYR A 63 6.04 -14.14 0.57
CA TYR A 63 5.57 -15.49 0.90
C TYR A 63 4.60 -16.08 -0.15
N GLY A 64 4.25 -15.31 -1.19
CA GLY A 64 3.43 -15.75 -2.31
C GLY A 64 1.92 -15.74 -2.06
N SER A 65 1.18 -16.16 -3.08
CA SER A 65 -0.29 -16.14 -3.11
C SER A 65 -0.93 -17.08 -2.09
N TYR A 66 -0.35 -18.26 -1.85
CA TYR A 66 -0.86 -19.23 -0.87
C TYR A 66 -0.98 -18.61 0.52
N LYS A 67 0.07 -17.91 0.96
CA LYS A 67 0.11 -17.30 2.29
C LYS A 67 -0.91 -16.16 2.44
N VAL A 68 -1.10 -15.39 1.38
CA VAL A 68 -2.15 -14.37 1.34
C VAL A 68 -3.53 -14.99 1.48
N GLN A 69 -3.83 -16.05 0.73
CA GLN A 69 -5.14 -16.70 0.79
C GLN A 69 -5.41 -17.28 2.19
N GLU A 70 -4.41 -17.90 2.81
CA GLU A 70 -4.49 -18.36 4.19
C GLU A 70 -4.81 -17.19 5.15
N CYS A 71 -4.06 -16.10 5.06
CA CYS A 71 -4.25 -14.92 5.92
C CYS A 71 -5.64 -14.28 5.74
N LEU A 72 -6.10 -14.17 4.48
CA LEU A 72 -7.43 -13.64 4.15
C LEU A 72 -8.54 -14.52 4.70
N SER A 73 -8.42 -15.85 4.55
CA SER A 73 -9.37 -16.81 5.10
C SER A 73 -9.46 -16.71 6.62
N GLN A 74 -8.31 -16.63 7.31
CA GLN A 74 -8.27 -16.48 8.77
C GLN A 74 -8.87 -15.14 9.24
N SER A 75 -8.80 -14.11 8.40
CA SER A 75 -9.29 -12.77 8.71
C SER A 75 -10.74 -12.54 8.27
N ASN A 76 -11.40 -13.54 7.68
CA ASN A 76 -12.72 -13.44 7.06
C ASN A 76 -12.84 -12.31 6.02
N ILE A 77 -11.78 -12.11 5.23
CA ILE A 77 -11.72 -11.12 4.16
C ILE A 77 -11.82 -11.85 2.83
N SER A 78 -12.74 -11.43 1.96
CA SER A 78 -12.84 -12.05 0.64
C SER A 78 -11.67 -11.62 -0.24
N VAL A 79 -11.19 -12.54 -1.10
CA VAL A 79 -10.16 -12.23 -2.10
C VAL A 79 -10.59 -11.07 -3.00
N LYS A 80 -11.89 -11.01 -3.35
CA LYS A 80 -12.48 -9.91 -4.12
C LYS A 80 -12.32 -8.56 -3.42
N ASP A 81 -12.59 -8.50 -2.12
CA ASP A 81 -12.47 -7.25 -1.35
C ASP A 81 -11.01 -6.83 -1.21
N ALA A 82 -10.10 -7.80 -1.03
CA ALA A 82 -8.67 -7.55 -1.00
C ALA A 82 -8.16 -6.97 -2.33
N ASN A 83 -8.57 -7.57 -3.45
CA ASN A 83 -8.23 -7.09 -4.79
C ASN A 83 -8.79 -5.70 -5.05
N GLN A 84 -10.05 -5.43 -4.68
CA GLN A 84 -10.63 -4.10 -4.81
C GLN A 84 -9.90 -3.06 -3.96
N ALA A 85 -9.52 -3.42 -2.73
CA ALA A 85 -8.77 -2.55 -1.84
C ALA A 85 -7.39 -2.19 -2.43
N VAL A 86 -6.65 -3.19 -2.89
CA VAL A 86 -5.33 -3.01 -3.54
C VAL A 86 -5.46 -2.21 -4.83
N ALA A 87 -6.42 -2.53 -5.70
CA ALA A 87 -6.63 -1.78 -6.95
C ALA A 87 -6.97 -0.30 -6.72
N LYS A 88 -7.78 0.01 -5.70
CA LYS A 88 -8.07 1.41 -5.31
C LYS A 88 -6.82 2.12 -4.82
N MET A 89 -5.97 1.44 -4.04
CA MET A 89 -4.72 2.02 -3.55
C MET A 89 -3.75 2.35 -4.69
N LEU A 90 -3.56 1.44 -5.64
CA LEU A 90 -2.63 1.62 -6.74
C LEU A 90 -2.99 2.78 -7.68
N ARG A 91 -4.22 3.28 -7.63
CA ARG A 91 -4.69 4.43 -8.42
C ARG A 91 -4.45 5.79 -7.75
N ILE A 92 -3.90 5.82 -6.54
CA ILE A 92 -3.60 7.07 -5.84
C ILE A 92 -2.39 7.74 -6.52
N ASP A 93 -2.49 9.02 -6.85
CA ASP A 93 -1.44 9.77 -7.56
C ASP A 93 -0.08 9.72 -6.86
N SER A 94 -0.06 9.76 -5.52
CA SER A 94 1.16 9.65 -4.72
C SER A 94 1.82 8.27 -4.81
N ILE A 95 1.13 7.24 -5.30
CA ILE A 95 1.68 5.91 -5.57
C ILE A 95 2.04 5.77 -7.05
N LEU A 96 1.19 6.27 -7.95
CA LEU A 96 1.42 6.24 -9.39
C LEU A 96 2.65 7.05 -9.82
N LEU A 97 2.85 8.22 -9.21
CA LEU A 97 3.87 9.19 -9.65
C LEU A 97 5.13 9.14 -8.79
N SER A 98 5.11 8.46 -7.64
CA SER A 98 6.27 8.41 -6.77
C SER A 98 7.43 7.67 -7.42
N LYS A 99 8.63 8.21 -7.17
CA LYS A 99 9.92 7.66 -7.55
C LYS A 99 10.64 7.00 -6.38
N ASP A 100 10.03 6.98 -5.19
CA ASP A 100 10.62 6.31 -4.04
C ASP A 100 10.70 4.80 -4.30
N ARG A 101 11.87 4.22 -4.04
CA ARG A 101 12.16 2.80 -4.28
C ARG A 101 11.12 1.87 -3.65
N TYR A 102 10.69 2.15 -2.43
CA TYR A 102 9.77 1.27 -1.70
C TYR A 102 8.35 1.40 -2.23
N VAL A 103 7.97 2.61 -2.65
CA VAL A 103 6.67 2.87 -3.29
C VAL A 103 6.59 2.20 -4.66
N VAL A 104 7.64 2.29 -5.47
CA VAL A 104 7.76 1.59 -6.76
C VAL A 104 7.63 0.08 -6.56
N MET A 105 8.33 -0.47 -5.57
CA MET A 105 8.27 -1.90 -5.23
C MET A 105 6.85 -2.34 -4.85
N VAL A 106 6.16 -1.58 -4.00
CA VAL A 106 4.76 -1.85 -3.63
C VAL A 106 3.84 -1.77 -4.84
N ARG A 107 4.06 -0.81 -5.75
CA ARG A 107 3.28 -0.67 -6.98
C ARG A 107 3.45 -1.89 -7.89
N GLU A 108 4.67 -2.32 -8.14
CA GLU A 108 4.97 -3.49 -8.97
C GLU A 108 4.44 -4.78 -8.35
N ALA A 109 4.68 -5.00 -7.05
CA ALA A 109 4.17 -6.16 -6.32
C ALA A 109 2.64 -6.14 -6.26
N GLY A 110 2.02 -4.97 -6.12
CA GLY A 110 0.57 -4.82 -6.13
C GLY A 110 -0.07 -5.13 -7.48
N ILE A 111 0.59 -4.79 -8.60
CA ILE A 111 0.11 -5.18 -9.94
C ILE A 111 0.12 -6.70 -10.07
N LYS A 112 1.25 -7.35 -9.72
CA LYS A 112 1.37 -8.81 -9.75
C LYS A 112 0.36 -9.50 -8.82
N PHE A 113 0.13 -8.93 -7.64
CA PHE A 113 -0.89 -9.39 -6.71
C PHE A 113 -2.27 -9.46 -7.37
N LEU A 114 -2.68 -8.43 -8.11
CA LEU A 114 -3.98 -8.38 -8.77
C LEU A 114 -4.09 -9.38 -9.94
N ASP A 115 -2.97 -9.74 -10.55
CA ASP A 115 -2.92 -10.72 -11.64
C ASP A 115 -2.97 -12.17 -11.12
N GLU A 116 -2.33 -12.44 -9.99
CA GLU A 116 -2.12 -13.80 -9.47
C GLU A 116 -3.10 -14.22 -8.37
N VAL A 117 -3.64 -13.29 -7.57
CA VAL A 117 -4.57 -13.59 -6.48
C VAL A 117 -6.00 -13.40 -6.98
N LYS A 118 -6.74 -14.49 -7.23
CA LYS A 118 -8.12 -14.49 -7.76
C LYS A 118 -9.09 -15.25 -6.89
#